data_AF-A0A9P6SIJ5-F1
#
_entry.id   AF-A0A9P6SIJ5-F1
#
_cell.length_a   1.000
_cell.length_b   1.000
_cell.length_c   1.000
_cell.angle_alpha   90.00
_cell.angle_beta   90.00
_cell.angle_gamma   90.00
#
_symmetry.space_group_name_H-M   'P 1'
#
loop_
_entity.id
_entity.type
_entity.pdbx_description
1 polymer ?
#
loop_
_entity_poly.entity_id
_entity_poly.type
_entity_poly.pdbx_seq_one_letter_code
_entity_poly.pdbx_strand_id
1 'polypeptide(L)'
;MDNKAAASGTKKTFVRKVAPSKAPGRVLKKQLRNMERLLKNKDTLKDLPAEVIADTEKKIVDIKKKIEALGPQAKSTAPVAATTTKSSKNDAGNAASKGGIKATELRRAGRKIVAFKKQHPTHTTSETESKELVELELDLMYIKYYPKAQEYIPIFTESVTEAQVKARTEIRENTRKALESGELKKSTETEKSEEKSESIIGKHPASNWSDDDDEEDEKDEGDEDDERENKKQKTN
;
A
#
# COMPACT_ATOMS: atom_id res chain seq x y z
N MET A 1 -54.41 -13.37 -45.26
CA MET A 1 -54.32 -14.59 -44.41
C MET A 1 -52.89 -14.62 -43.95
N ASP A 2 -52.59 -13.84 -42.91
CA ASP A 2 -51.23 -13.44 -42.56
C ASP A 2 -50.82 -14.16 -41.27
N ASN A 3 -49.84 -15.06 -41.40
CA ASN A 3 -49.31 -15.88 -40.32
C ASN A 3 -48.42 -15.01 -39.40
N LYS A 4 -48.93 -14.70 -38.21
CA LYS A 4 -48.19 -14.01 -37.15
C LYS A 4 -47.44 -15.03 -36.30
N ALA A 5 -46.15 -15.22 -36.59
CA ALA A 5 -45.26 -16.06 -35.79
C ALA A 5 -45.05 -15.46 -34.39
N ALA A 6 -45.50 -16.17 -33.36
CA ALA A 6 -45.25 -15.83 -31.97
C ALA A 6 -43.85 -16.32 -31.56
N ALA A 7 -42.88 -15.42 -31.50
CA ALA A 7 -41.57 -15.71 -30.93
C ALA A 7 -41.68 -15.75 -29.39
N SER A 8 -41.84 -16.95 -28.83
CA SER A 8 -41.77 -17.19 -27.39
C SER A 8 -40.31 -17.10 -26.91
N GLY A 9 -39.86 -15.89 -26.58
CA GLY A 9 -38.55 -15.66 -25.96
C GLY A 9 -38.51 -16.21 -24.53
N THR A 10 -37.96 -17.41 -24.34
CA THR A 10 -37.65 -17.95 -23.01
C THR A 10 -36.50 -17.16 -22.39
N LYS A 11 -36.81 -16.36 -21.36
CA LYS A 11 -35.81 -15.63 -20.57
C LYS A 11 -34.96 -16.64 -19.80
N LYS A 12 -33.73 -16.89 -20.26
CA LYS A 12 -32.72 -17.67 -19.52
C LYS A 12 -32.32 -16.90 -18.26
N THR A 13 -32.81 -17.31 -17.10
CA THR A 13 -32.32 -16.82 -15.81
C THR A 13 -30.90 -17.32 -15.60
N PHE A 14 -29.93 -16.40 -15.64
CA PHE A 14 -28.52 -16.70 -15.42
C PHE A 14 -28.28 -16.92 -13.93
N VAL A 15 -28.45 -18.17 -13.46
CA VAL A 15 -28.06 -18.55 -12.10
C VAL A 15 -26.53 -18.61 -12.06
N ARG A 16 -25.90 -17.56 -11.52
CA ARG A 16 -24.46 -17.56 -11.24
C ARG A 16 -24.18 -18.70 -10.25
N LYS A 17 -23.39 -19.69 -10.67
CA LYS A 17 -22.84 -20.71 -9.78
C LYS A 17 -21.88 -20.02 -8.81
N VAL A 18 -22.34 -19.72 -7.61
CA VAL A 18 -21.49 -19.23 -6.52
C VAL A 18 -20.61 -20.40 -6.07
N ALA A 19 -19.29 -20.26 -6.21
CA ALA A 19 -18.34 -21.26 -5.73
C ALA A 19 -18.57 -21.51 -4.22
N PRO A 20 -18.61 -22.77 -3.75
CA PRO A 20 -18.87 -23.06 -2.34
C PRO A 20 -17.84 -22.35 -1.46
N SER A 21 -18.35 -21.45 -0.62
CA SER A 21 -17.54 -20.53 0.16
C SER A 21 -16.73 -21.26 1.23
N LYS A 22 -15.40 -21.26 1.09
CA LYS A 22 -14.38 -21.67 2.08
C LYS A 22 -14.45 -23.16 2.47
N ALA A 23 -13.29 -23.84 2.39
CA ALA A 23 -13.16 -25.25 2.80
C ALA A 23 -13.82 -25.51 4.19
N PRO A 24 -14.64 -26.55 4.34
CA PRO A 24 -15.46 -26.79 5.54
C PRO A 24 -14.62 -26.83 6.83
N GLY A 25 -13.38 -27.32 6.75
CA GLY A 25 -12.44 -27.32 7.88
C GLY A 25 -12.02 -25.92 8.36
N ARG A 26 -11.95 -24.91 7.50
CA ARG A 26 -11.60 -23.53 7.91
C ARG A 26 -12.73 -22.88 8.69
N VAL A 27 -13.98 -23.17 8.33
CA VAL A 27 -15.17 -22.67 9.03
C VAL A 27 -15.25 -23.27 10.43
N LEU A 28 -15.11 -24.60 10.54
CA LEU A 28 -15.12 -25.30 11.82
C LEU A 28 -13.99 -24.85 12.76
N LYS A 29 -12.77 -24.65 12.24
CA LYS A 29 -11.65 -24.10 13.03
C LYS A 29 -11.92 -22.68 13.54
N LYS A 30 -12.60 -21.85 12.75
CA LYS A 30 -12.99 -20.49 13.19
C LYS A 30 -14.05 -20.56 14.30
N GLN A 31 -15.04 -21.44 14.17
CA GLN A 31 -16.05 -21.66 15.21
C GLN A 31 -15.42 -22.14 16.52
N LEU A 32 -14.52 -23.14 16.46
CA LEU A 32 -13.78 -23.62 17.62
C LEU A 32 -13.03 -22.49 18.35
N ARG A 33 -12.29 -21.65 17.61
CA ARG A 33 -11.55 -20.51 18.21
C ARG A 33 -12.47 -19.50 18.87
N ASN A 34 -13.64 -19.24 18.29
CA ASN A 34 -14.61 -18.29 18.85
C ASN A 34 -15.22 -18.82 20.15
N MET A 35 -15.61 -20.10 20.19
CA MET A 35 -16.16 -20.71 21.41
C MET A 35 -15.10 -20.84 22.51
N GLU A 36 -13.85 -21.16 22.17
CA GLU A 36 -12.77 -21.17 23.16
C GLU A 36 -12.45 -19.76 23.70
N ARG A 37 -12.57 -18.71 22.89
CA ARG A 37 -12.40 -17.32 23.37
C ARG A 37 -13.48 -16.93 24.36
N LEU A 38 -14.73 -17.30 24.07
CA LEU A 38 -15.87 -17.03 24.95
C LEU A 38 -15.70 -17.68 26.33
N LEU A 39 -15.09 -18.87 26.39
CA LEU A 39 -14.77 -19.54 27.66
C LEU A 39 -13.46 -19.04 28.32
N LYS A 40 -12.51 -18.48 27.57
CA LYS A 40 -11.23 -17.97 28.10
C LYS A 40 -11.35 -16.54 28.65
N ASN A 41 -12.31 -15.76 28.16
CA ASN A 41 -12.53 -14.39 28.58
C ASN A 41 -13.25 -14.37 29.94
N LYS A 42 -12.53 -13.93 30.98
CA LYS A 42 -13.04 -13.89 32.37
C LYS A 42 -14.25 -12.97 32.54
N ASP A 43 -14.36 -11.94 31.72
CA ASP A 43 -15.45 -10.96 31.80
C ASP A 43 -16.75 -11.55 31.24
N THR A 44 -16.69 -12.24 30.10
CA THR A 44 -17.88 -12.89 29.53
C THR A 44 -18.28 -14.14 30.30
N LEU A 45 -17.36 -14.84 30.96
CA LEU A 45 -17.68 -16.05 31.71
C LEU A 45 -18.57 -15.78 32.94
N LYS A 46 -18.43 -14.61 33.57
CA LYS A 46 -19.21 -14.22 34.76
C LYS A 46 -20.68 -13.94 34.45
N ASP A 47 -20.95 -13.44 33.25
CA ASP A 47 -22.29 -13.05 32.82
C ASP A 47 -23.06 -14.20 32.15
N LEU A 48 -22.42 -15.36 31.94
CA LEU A 48 -23.02 -16.51 31.28
C LEU A 48 -23.57 -17.53 32.29
N PRO A 49 -24.81 -18.03 32.10
CA PRO A 49 -25.35 -19.08 32.95
C PRO A 49 -24.59 -20.40 32.74
N ALA A 50 -24.46 -21.19 33.83
CA ALA A 50 -23.69 -22.43 33.85
C ALA A 50 -24.16 -23.47 32.81
N GLU A 51 -25.45 -23.47 32.48
CA GLU A 51 -26.03 -24.34 31.45
C GLU A 51 -25.46 -24.02 30.05
N VAL A 52 -25.31 -22.74 29.73
CA VAL A 52 -24.76 -22.29 28.45
C VAL A 52 -23.26 -22.61 28.38
N ILE A 53 -22.53 -22.53 29.50
CA ILE A 53 -21.13 -22.94 29.57
C ILE A 53 -20.99 -24.43 29.23
N ALA A 54 -21.75 -25.29 29.91
CA ALA A 54 -21.72 -26.73 29.66
C ALA A 54 -22.10 -27.10 28.21
N ASP A 55 -23.07 -26.40 27.62
CA ASP A 55 -23.46 -26.60 26.23
C ASP A 55 -22.40 -26.12 25.24
N THR A 56 -21.68 -25.04 25.54
CA THR A 56 -20.57 -24.57 24.69
C THR A 56 -19.39 -25.54 24.73
N GLU A 57 -19.09 -26.15 25.87
CA GLU A 57 -18.05 -27.17 26.01
C GLU A 57 -18.38 -28.43 25.21
N LYS A 58 -19.63 -28.91 25.28
CA LYS A 58 -20.11 -30.03 24.45
C LYS A 58 -19.95 -29.72 22.96
N LYS A 59 -20.36 -28.52 22.52
CA LYS A 59 -20.20 -28.07 21.13
C LYS A 59 -18.73 -27.99 20.70
N ILE A 60 -17.81 -27.60 21.58
CA ILE A 60 -16.37 -27.60 21.29
C ILE A 60 -15.87 -29.03 21.04
N VAL A 61 -16.29 -30.01 21.85
CA VAL A 61 -15.93 -31.42 21.68
C VAL A 61 -16.45 -31.95 20.34
N ASP A 62 -17.70 -31.64 19.99
CA ASP A 62 -18.28 -32.07 18.71
C ASP A 62 -17.58 -31.44 17.50
N ILE A 63 -17.19 -30.16 17.58
CA ILE A 63 -16.43 -29.49 16.52
C ILE A 63 -15.03 -30.09 16.40
N LYS A 64 -14.37 -30.44 17.51
CA LYS A 64 -13.07 -31.13 17.49
C LYS A 64 -13.18 -32.49 16.79
N LYS A 65 -14.19 -33.29 17.13
CA LYS A 65 -14.48 -34.56 16.45
C LYS A 65 -14.76 -34.37 14.95
N LYS A 66 -15.52 -33.34 14.57
CA LYS A 66 -15.76 -33.01 13.15
C LYS A 66 -14.48 -32.59 12.41
N ILE A 67 -13.58 -31.86 13.06
CA ILE A 67 -12.29 -31.48 12.47
C ILE A 67 -11.38 -32.70 12.30
N GLU A 68 -11.37 -33.61 13.28
CA GLU A 68 -10.61 -34.86 13.22
C GLU A 68 -11.15 -35.81 12.14
N ALA A 69 -12.48 -35.95 12.04
CA ALA A 69 -13.15 -36.74 11.00
C ALA A 69 -12.93 -36.19 9.58
N LEU A 70 -12.73 -34.88 9.44
CA LEU A 70 -12.34 -34.26 8.17
C LEU A 70 -10.87 -34.53 7.79
N GLY A 71 -10.12 -35.20 8.67
CA GLY A 71 -8.71 -35.55 8.51
C GLY A 71 -7.80 -34.32 8.46
N PRO A 72 -6.48 -34.52 8.36
CA PRO A 72 -5.57 -33.48 7.91
C PRO A 72 -5.89 -33.19 6.44
N GLN A 73 -6.93 -32.39 6.19
CA GLN A 73 -7.07 -31.68 4.92
C GLN A 73 -5.73 -31.01 4.66
N ALA A 74 -5.04 -31.56 3.66
CA ALA A 74 -3.69 -31.23 3.29
C ALA A 74 -3.48 -29.72 3.41
N LYS A 75 -2.34 -29.34 3.99
CA LYS A 75 -1.68 -28.07 3.65
C LYS A 75 -1.85 -27.92 2.15
N SER A 76 -2.63 -26.93 1.73
CA SER A 76 -3.00 -26.64 0.35
C SER A 76 -1.93 -27.11 -0.65
N THR A 77 -2.14 -28.28 -1.26
CA THR A 77 -1.43 -28.68 -2.48
C THR A 77 -2.06 -27.86 -3.59
N ALA A 78 -1.53 -26.64 -3.77
CA ALA A 78 -1.61 -25.97 -5.06
C ALA A 78 -1.04 -26.92 -6.13
N PRO A 79 -1.61 -26.94 -7.34
CA PRO A 79 -1.16 -27.86 -8.39
C PRO A 79 0.31 -27.62 -8.70
N VAL A 80 1.10 -28.68 -8.58
CA VAL A 80 2.48 -28.78 -9.02
C VAL A 80 2.46 -28.77 -10.55
N ALA A 81 2.62 -27.58 -11.13
CA ALA A 81 3.04 -27.47 -12.52
C ALA A 81 4.55 -27.75 -12.60
N ALA A 82 4.91 -28.58 -13.57
CA ALA A 82 6.20 -29.21 -13.73
C ALA A 82 7.34 -28.22 -14.03
N THR A 83 8.51 -28.53 -13.45
CA THR A 83 9.85 -28.34 -14.02
C THR A 83 10.18 -27.00 -14.68
N THR A 84 10.56 -26.01 -13.88
CA THR A 84 11.71 -25.16 -14.17
C THR A 84 12.53 -24.99 -12.89
N THR A 85 13.76 -25.53 -12.94
CA THR A 85 14.95 -25.10 -12.18
C THR A 85 14.75 -24.59 -10.75
N LYS A 86 15.15 -25.44 -9.78
CA LYS A 86 15.42 -25.07 -8.39
C LYS A 86 16.59 -24.06 -8.34
N SER A 87 16.28 -22.78 -8.33
CA SER A 87 17.09 -21.75 -7.66
C SER A 87 16.16 -20.73 -7.02
N SER A 88 16.49 -20.27 -5.82
CA SER A 88 15.85 -19.14 -5.09
C SER A 88 14.46 -19.32 -4.45
N LYS A 89 14.27 -20.32 -3.57
CA LYS A 89 13.18 -20.23 -2.55
C LYS A 89 13.65 -19.70 -1.19
N ASN A 90 14.94 -19.46 -1.00
CA ASN A 90 15.48 -18.88 0.22
C ASN A 90 15.51 -17.33 0.21
N ASP A 91 15.31 -16.68 -0.94
CA ASP A 91 15.32 -15.20 -1.03
C ASP A 91 13.95 -14.56 -0.72
N ALA A 92 12.85 -15.34 -0.80
CA ALA A 92 11.50 -14.84 -0.56
C ALA A 92 11.23 -14.52 0.93
N GLY A 93 11.95 -15.16 1.86
CA GLY A 93 11.84 -14.89 3.30
C GLY A 93 12.41 -13.53 3.71
N ASN A 94 13.35 -13.00 2.93
CA ASN A 94 13.96 -11.70 3.17
C ASN A 94 13.27 -10.58 2.36
N ALA A 95 12.69 -10.90 1.21
CA ALA A 95 11.99 -9.91 0.37
C ALA A 95 10.69 -9.36 0.98
N ALA A 96 10.01 -10.10 1.87
CA ALA A 96 8.73 -9.66 2.44
C ALA A 96 8.88 -8.54 3.51
N SER A 97 9.92 -8.59 4.35
CA SER A 97 10.26 -7.51 5.29
C SER A 97 10.99 -6.36 4.59
N LYS A 98 11.85 -6.67 3.61
CA LYS A 98 12.61 -5.68 2.81
C LYS A 98 11.75 -4.94 1.81
N GLY A 99 10.71 -5.58 1.27
CA GLY A 99 9.74 -4.97 0.36
C GLY A 99 8.97 -3.83 1.02
N GLY A 100 8.71 -3.93 2.33
CA GLY A 100 8.13 -2.85 3.12
C GLY A 100 9.03 -1.62 3.15
N ILE A 101 10.30 -1.79 3.52
CA ILE A 101 11.28 -0.70 3.62
C ILE A 101 11.51 -0.04 2.26
N LYS A 102 11.80 -0.84 1.23
CA LYS A 102 12.00 -0.35 -0.13
C LYS A 102 10.79 0.43 -0.66
N ALA A 103 9.58 -0.05 -0.39
CA ALA A 103 8.35 0.63 -0.81
C ALA A 103 8.06 1.91 0.00
N THR A 104 8.39 1.96 1.28
CA THR A 104 8.29 3.19 2.08
C THR A 104 9.29 4.23 1.62
N GLU A 105 10.52 3.83 1.31
CA GLU A 105 11.55 4.74 0.81
C GLU A 105 11.23 5.24 -0.60
N LEU A 106 10.73 4.37 -1.48
CA LEU A 106 10.29 4.79 -2.82
C LEU A 106 9.21 5.87 -2.73
N ARG A 107 8.22 5.69 -1.84
CA ARG A 107 7.18 6.69 -1.56
C ARG A 107 7.76 7.97 -0.95
N ARG A 108 8.72 7.85 -0.03
CA ARG A 108 9.38 9.00 0.61
C ARG A 108 10.18 9.82 -0.40
N ALA A 109 10.96 9.16 -1.27
CA ALA A 109 11.71 9.81 -2.35
C ALA A 109 10.79 10.50 -3.35
N GLY A 110 9.72 9.83 -3.81
CA GLY A 110 8.74 10.44 -4.69
C GLY A 110 8.08 11.68 -4.09
N ARG A 111 7.66 11.60 -2.81
CA ARG A 111 7.10 12.76 -2.09
C ARG A 111 8.10 13.91 -1.96
N LYS A 112 9.37 13.61 -1.71
CA LYS A 112 10.44 14.63 -1.66
C LYS A 112 10.60 15.33 -3.00
N ILE A 113 10.60 14.61 -4.12
CA ILE A 113 10.69 15.22 -5.46
C ILE A 113 9.47 16.13 -5.73
N VAL A 114 8.27 15.66 -5.40
CA VAL A 114 7.05 16.46 -5.58
C VAL A 114 7.06 17.72 -4.70
N ALA A 115 7.42 17.57 -3.42
CA ALA A 115 7.54 18.70 -2.50
C ALA A 115 8.62 19.69 -2.95
N PHE A 116 9.76 19.18 -3.43
CA PHE A 116 10.85 20.00 -3.97
C PHE A 116 10.41 20.82 -5.17
N LYS A 117 9.76 20.20 -6.17
CA LYS A 117 9.23 20.90 -7.34
C LYS A 117 8.17 21.94 -6.97
N LYS A 118 7.39 21.70 -5.91
CA LYS A 118 6.39 22.65 -5.39
C LYS A 118 7.05 23.83 -4.68
N GLN A 119 8.11 23.60 -3.89
CA GLN A 119 8.83 24.64 -3.14
C GLN A 119 9.76 25.47 -4.04
N HIS A 120 10.31 24.86 -5.09
CA HIS A 120 11.26 25.46 -6.02
C HIS A 120 10.67 25.49 -7.43
N PRO A 121 9.72 26.39 -7.73
CA PRO A 121 9.17 26.51 -9.09
C PRO A 121 10.25 26.89 -10.12
N THR A 122 11.32 27.54 -9.69
CA THR A 122 12.48 27.97 -10.49
C THR A 122 13.62 26.94 -10.58
N HIS A 123 13.38 25.69 -10.20
CA HIS A 123 14.40 24.64 -10.20
C HIS A 123 15.04 24.38 -11.57
N THR A 124 14.41 24.82 -12.66
CA THR A 124 14.95 24.73 -14.03
C THR A 124 15.98 25.80 -14.33
N THR A 125 15.90 26.97 -13.69
CA THR A 125 16.79 28.12 -13.94
C THR A 125 17.92 28.20 -12.92
N SER A 126 17.71 27.68 -11.71
CA SER A 126 18.73 27.68 -10.66
C SER A 126 19.65 26.45 -10.77
N GLU A 127 20.96 26.68 -10.85
CA GLU A 127 21.94 25.59 -10.90
C GLU A 127 22.00 24.77 -9.61
N THR A 128 21.73 25.38 -8.46
CA THR A 128 21.78 24.66 -7.17
C THR A 128 20.55 23.77 -7.02
N GLU A 129 19.37 24.31 -7.30
CA GLU A 129 18.11 23.59 -7.19
C GLU A 129 18.01 22.45 -8.22
N SER A 130 18.53 22.66 -9.43
CA SER A 130 18.57 21.60 -10.45
C SER A 130 19.49 20.44 -10.03
N LYS A 131 20.65 20.72 -9.40
CA LYS A 131 21.54 19.68 -8.86
C LYS A 131 20.84 18.88 -7.76
N GLU A 132 20.17 19.55 -6.83
CA GLU A 132 19.41 18.89 -5.76
C GLU A 132 18.28 18.02 -6.32
N LEU A 133 17.55 18.50 -7.34
CA LEU A 133 16.52 17.69 -7.99
C LEU A 133 17.12 16.43 -8.64
N VAL A 134 18.26 16.56 -9.32
CA VAL A 134 18.96 15.43 -9.94
C VAL A 134 19.41 14.42 -8.88
N GLU A 135 19.88 14.87 -7.72
CA GLU A 135 20.23 13.99 -6.60
C GLU A 135 19.00 13.24 -6.07
N LEU A 136 17.87 13.93 -5.89
CA LEU A 136 16.61 13.29 -5.48
C LEU A 136 16.09 12.29 -6.52
N GLU A 137 16.19 12.61 -7.81
CA GLU A 137 15.86 11.67 -8.89
C GLU A 137 16.79 10.46 -8.87
N LEU A 138 18.09 10.67 -8.64
CA LEU A 138 19.06 9.60 -8.55
C LEU A 138 18.77 8.67 -7.35
N ASP A 139 18.35 9.23 -6.22
CA ASP A 139 17.87 8.46 -5.07
C ASP A 139 16.65 7.59 -5.40
N LEU A 140 15.67 8.15 -6.11
CA LEU A 140 14.51 7.39 -6.58
C LEU A 140 14.94 6.22 -7.47
N MET A 141 15.90 6.45 -8.36
CA MET A 141 16.40 5.44 -9.30
C MET A 141 17.23 4.36 -8.59
N TYR A 142 18.07 4.76 -7.63
CA TYR A 142 18.78 3.83 -6.74
C TYR A 142 17.79 2.88 -6.07
N ILE A 143 16.71 3.42 -5.48
CA ILE A 143 15.68 2.61 -4.83
C ILE A 143 15.06 1.68 -5.88
N LYS A 144 14.58 2.20 -7.00
CA LYS A 144 13.86 1.40 -8.01
C LYS A 144 14.71 0.24 -8.55
N TYR A 145 15.95 0.52 -8.92
CA TYR A 145 16.83 -0.42 -9.62
C TYR A 145 17.86 -1.12 -8.74
N TYR A 146 17.75 -0.97 -7.42
CA TYR A 146 18.63 -1.67 -6.48
C TYR A 146 18.70 -3.18 -6.79
N PRO A 147 19.92 -3.77 -6.89
CA PRO A 147 20.10 -5.18 -7.22
C PRO A 147 19.29 -6.10 -6.32
N LYS A 148 18.41 -6.92 -6.92
CA LYS A 148 17.56 -7.85 -6.15
C LYS A 148 18.34 -8.95 -5.43
N ALA A 149 19.56 -9.23 -5.89
CA ALA A 149 20.45 -10.24 -5.30
C ALA A 149 21.13 -9.76 -4.02
N GLN A 150 21.16 -8.45 -3.75
CA GLN A 150 21.82 -7.86 -2.60
C GLN A 150 20.82 -7.39 -1.55
N GLU A 151 21.26 -7.28 -0.29
CA GLU A 151 20.47 -6.69 0.77
C GLU A 151 20.33 -5.19 0.57
N TYR A 152 19.09 -4.73 0.43
CA TYR A 152 18.78 -3.32 0.27
C TYR A 152 19.37 -2.47 1.40
N ILE A 153 20.11 -1.42 1.03
CA ILE A 153 20.71 -0.48 1.98
C ILE A 153 19.84 0.79 2.01
N PRO A 154 19.10 1.05 3.11
CA PRO A 154 18.11 2.13 3.17
C PRO A 154 18.73 3.52 3.13
N ILE A 155 18.24 4.44 2.28
CA ILE A 155 18.80 5.79 2.17
C ILE A 155 18.44 6.64 3.40
N PHE A 156 17.20 6.55 3.88
CA PHE A 156 16.64 7.53 4.80
C PHE A 156 16.65 7.10 6.28
N THR A 157 17.66 6.33 6.67
CA THR A 157 17.91 5.90 8.05
C THR A 157 18.97 6.76 8.72
N GLU A 158 18.82 7.03 10.02
CA GLU A 158 19.71 7.91 10.79
C GLU A 158 21.04 7.23 11.16
N SER A 159 21.08 5.90 11.29
CA SER A 159 22.29 5.14 11.59
C SER A 159 22.91 4.55 10.32
N VAL A 160 23.88 5.24 9.72
CA VAL A 160 24.59 4.76 8.52
C VAL A 160 26.07 4.56 8.85
N THR A 161 26.62 3.40 8.48
CA THR A 161 28.08 3.16 8.59
C THR A 161 28.80 3.65 7.34
N GLU A 162 30.08 4.04 7.44
CA GLU A 162 30.87 4.50 6.29
C GLU A 162 30.93 3.47 5.15
N ALA A 163 30.95 2.17 5.49
CA ALA A 163 30.90 1.09 4.52
C ALA A 163 29.59 1.08 3.72
N GLN A 164 28.46 1.37 4.38
CA GLN A 164 27.16 1.49 3.71
C GLN A 164 27.11 2.73 2.80
N VAL A 165 27.74 3.84 3.19
CA VAL A 165 27.83 5.03 2.32
C VAL A 165 28.60 4.71 1.05
N LYS A 166 29.77 4.05 1.16
CA LYS A 166 30.58 3.64 0.00
C LYS A 166 29.82 2.68 -0.92
N ALA A 167 29.16 1.67 -0.35
CA ALA A 167 28.34 0.75 -1.13
C ALA A 167 27.17 1.48 -1.84
N ARG A 168 26.55 2.48 -1.20
CA ARG A 168 25.51 3.30 -1.84
C ARG A 168 26.09 4.09 -3.00
N THR A 169 27.23 4.75 -2.84
CA THR A 169 27.84 5.55 -3.91
C THR A 169 28.21 4.70 -5.11
N GLU A 170 28.78 3.50 -4.89
CA GLU A 170 29.09 2.56 -5.98
C GLU A 170 27.84 2.13 -6.74
N ILE A 171 26.76 1.77 -6.03
CA ILE A 171 25.51 1.35 -6.66
C ILE A 171 24.82 2.52 -7.36
N ARG A 172 24.88 3.73 -6.79
CA ARG A 172 24.38 4.97 -7.42
C ARG A 172 25.11 5.26 -8.72
N GLU A 173 26.44 5.14 -8.75
CA GLU A 173 27.24 5.30 -9.96
C GLU A 173 26.93 4.24 -11.00
N ASN A 174 26.80 2.97 -10.60
CA ASN A 174 26.39 1.90 -11.50
C ASN A 174 24.99 2.16 -12.08
N THR A 175 24.06 2.68 -11.26
CA THR A 175 22.72 3.06 -11.71
C THR A 175 22.78 4.21 -12.71
N ARG A 176 23.63 5.23 -12.46
CA ARG A 176 23.86 6.34 -13.40
C ARG A 176 24.42 5.83 -14.73
N LYS A 177 25.47 5.00 -14.70
CA LYS A 177 26.07 4.40 -15.91
C LYS A 177 25.05 3.56 -16.68
N ALA A 178 24.23 2.78 -15.99
CA ALA A 178 23.18 1.96 -16.61
C ALA A 178 22.03 2.79 -17.20
N LEU A 179 21.79 4.00 -16.69
CA LEU A 179 20.84 4.95 -17.28
C LEU A 179 21.41 5.64 -18.51
N GLU A 180 22.69 6.01 -18.46
CA GLU A 180 23.41 6.62 -19.59
C GLU A 180 23.60 5.62 -20.74
N SER A 181 23.83 4.34 -20.44
CA SER A 181 23.93 3.27 -21.44
C SER A 181 22.58 2.85 -22.03
N GLY A 182 21.46 3.33 -21.47
CA GLY A 182 20.11 2.96 -21.90
C GLY A 182 19.68 1.54 -21.48
N GLU A 183 20.46 0.84 -20.65
CA GLU A 183 20.07 -0.45 -20.07
C GLU A 183 18.86 -0.32 -19.13
N LEU A 184 18.77 0.82 -18.43
CA LEU A 184 17.64 1.17 -17.59
C LEU A 184 16.80 2.27 -18.25
N LYS A 185 15.49 2.03 -18.39
CA LYS A 185 14.57 3.07 -18.85
C LYS A 185 14.36 4.09 -17.73
N LYS A 186 14.72 5.36 -17.97
CA LYS A 186 14.23 6.48 -17.15
C LYS A 186 12.73 6.55 -17.37
N SER A 187 11.93 6.15 -16.40
CA SER A 187 10.48 6.27 -16.50
C SER A 187 10.13 7.75 -16.38
N THR A 188 10.19 8.47 -17.48
CA THR A 188 9.47 9.71 -17.66
C THR A 188 7.98 9.36 -17.59
N GLU A 189 7.31 9.76 -16.52
CA GLU A 189 5.86 9.73 -16.40
C GLU A 189 5.24 10.63 -17.49
N THR A 190 5.11 10.09 -18.70
CA THR A 190 4.13 10.46 -19.74
C THR A 190 4.03 9.34 -20.79
N GLU A 191 4.31 8.08 -20.44
CA GLU A 191 3.81 6.95 -21.24
C GLU A 191 2.39 6.65 -20.76
N LYS A 192 1.44 7.29 -21.43
CA LYS A 192 0.09 6.75 -21.64
C LYS A 192 0.20 5.24 -21.82
N SER A 193 -0.32 4.46 -20.87
CA SER A 193 -0.65 3.07 -21.11
C SER A 193 -1.91 3.00 -21.99
N GLU A 194 -1.81 3.48 -23.23
CA GLU A 194 -2.60 3.02 -24.35
C GLU A 194 -1.96 1.70 -24.79
N GLU A 195 -2.47 0.58 -24.26
CA GLU A 195 -2.86 -0.59 -25.05
C GLU A 195 -3.43 -1.70 -24.15
N LYS A 196 -4.76 -1.86 -24.27
CA LYS A 196 -5.57 -3.07 -24.04
C LYS A 196 -5.64 -3.65 -22.62
N SER A 197 -6.51 -3.05 -21.82
CA SER A 197 -7.55 -3.85 -21.17
C SER A 197 -8.90 -3.17 -21.40
N GLU A 198 -9.83 -3.92 -21.98
CA GLU A 198 -11.13 -3.47 -22.43
C GLU A 198 -11.94 -2.83 -21.31
N SER A 199 -12.66 -1.77 -21.70
CA SER A 199 -13.63 -1.04 -20.90
C SER A 199 -14.67 -1.95 -20.24
N ILE A 200 -14.68 -1.96 -18.90
CA ILE A 200 -15.94 -2.12 -18.16
C ILE A 200 -16.18 -0.81 -17.44
N ILE A 201 -17.08 -0.04 -18.02
CA ILE A 201 -17.68 1.18 -17.47
C ILE A 201 -18.24 0.86 -16.09
N GLY A 202 -17.56 1.38 -15.08
CA GLY A 202 -18.03 1.49 -13.70
C GLY A 202 -17.56 2.83 -13.17
N LYS A 203 -18.36 3.87 -13.41
CA LYS A 203 -18.19 5.21 -12.82
C LYS A 203 -18.14 5.06 -11.30
N HIS A 204 -16.94 5.15 -10.73
CA HIS A 204 -16.77 5.48 -9.32
C HIS A 204 -16.52 6.99 -9.25
N PRO A 205 -17.29 7.76 -8.47
CA PRO A 205 -17.04 9.20 -8.35
C PRO A 205 -15.69 9.42 -7.66
N ALA A 206 -14.78 10.04 -8.39
CA ALA A 206 -13.64 10.75 -7.84
C ALA A 206 -14.17 12.08 -7.27
N SER A 207 -14.56 12.10 -5.99
CA SER A 207 -14.81 13.34 -5.23
C SER A 207 -15.10 13.02 -3.75
N ASN A 208 -14.07 12.78 -2.95
CA ASN A 208 -14.19 12.82 -1.48
C ASN A 208 -12.87 13.29 -0.82
N TRP A 209 -12.17 14.20 -1.50
CA TRP A 209 -11.25 15.15 -0.88
C TRP A 209 -11.90 16.54 -1.04
N SER A 210 -12.88 16.84 -0.19
CA SER A 210 -13.03 18.21 0.34
C SER A 210 -11.86 18.37 1.32
N ASP A 211 -10.96 19.34 1.24
CA ASP A 211 -11.19 20.78 1.00
C ASP A 211 -12.30 21.31 1.93
N ASP A 212 -12.06 21.07 3.22
CA ASP A 212 -12.68 21.76 4.33
C ASP A 212 -11.73 22.91 4.65
N ASP A 213 -11.84 23.95 3.81
CA ASP A 213 -11.15 25.23 3.90
C ASP A 213 -12.07 26.13 4.73
N ASP A 214 -11.86 26.10 6.05
CA ASP A 214 -12.60 26.90 7.02
C ASP A 214 -11.86 28.25 7.17
N GLU A 215 -12.05 29.12 6.17
CA GLU A 215 -11.72 30.54 6.26
C GLU A 215 -12.82 31.26 7.07
N GLU A 216 -12.60 31.44 8.37
CA GLU A 216 -13.28 32.52 9.11
C GLU A 216 -12.40 33.78 9.11
N ASP A 217 -12.78 34.65 8.18
CA ASP A 217 -12.46 36.07 8.07
C ASP A 217 -13.24 36.84 9.15
N GLU A 218 -12.60 37.20 10.26
CA GLU A 218 -13.09 38.28 11.14
C GLU A 218 -12.13 39.47 11.07
N LYS A 219 -12.53 40.41 10.20
CA LYS A 219 -12.20 41.83 10.28
C LYS A 219 -12.66 42.39 11.63
N ASP A 220 -11.74 42.97 12.39
CA ASP A 220 -12.08 43.99 13.37
C ASP A 220 -11.29 45.27 13.03
N GLU A 221 -12.01 46.22 12.43
CA GLU A 221 -11.59 47.60 12.28
C GLU A 221 -11.83 48.32 13.60
N GLY A 222 -10.74 48.63 14.30
CA GLY A 222 -10.74 49.51 15.46
C GLY A 222 -9.70 50.61 15.29
N ASP A 223 -10.07 51.64 14.54
CA ASP A 223 -9.49 52.97 14.58
C ASP A 223 -9.47 53.47 16.04
N GLU A 224 -8.35 54.01 16.51
CA GLU A 224 -8.34 55.20 17.36
C GLU A 224 -6.93 55.77 17.47
N ASP A 225 -6.82 56.99 16.91
CA ASP A 225 -5.83 58.02 17.13
C ASP A 225 -5.12 57.97 18.50
N ASP A 226 -3.79 58.12 18.50
CA ASP A 226 -3.26 59.29 19.20
C ASP A 226 -1.88 59.70 18.69
N GLU A 227 -1.86 60.93 18.18
CA GLU A 227 -0.70 61.72 17.85
C GLU A 227 0.25 61.81 19.07
N ARG A 228 1.56 61.73 18.82
CA ARG A 228 2.47 62.81 19.23
C ARG A 228 3.85 62.64 18.61
N GLU A 229 4.07 63.48 17.61
CA GLU A 229 5.38 63.99 17.25
C GLU A 229 6.14 64.44 18.51
N ASN A 230 7.41 64.06 18.63
CA ASN A 230 8.40 65.05 19.02
C ASN A 230 9.71 64.87 18.24
N LYS A 231 9.96 65.93 17.48
CA LYS A 231 11.04 66.19 16.55
C LYS A 231 12.22 66.78 17.32
N LYS A 232 13.41 66.71 16.70
CA LYS A 232 14.64 67.50 16.99
C LYS A 232 15.42 66.98 18.21
N GLN A 233 16.74 66.96 18.28
CA GLN A 233 17.91 67.44 17.54
C GLN A 233 19.08 66.75 18.32
N LYS A 234 20.29 66.46 17.85
CA LYS A 234 21.27 67.30 17.16
C LYS A 234 22.55 66.45 17.01
N THR A 235 23.20 66.63 15.89
CA THR A 235 24.64 66.47 15.58
C THR A 235 25.62 66.68 16.75
N ASN A 236 26.53 65.73 16.98
CA ASN A 236 27.96 65.73 16.60
C ASN A 236 28.71 64.65 17.38
#